data_AF-A0A8I0DTZ4-F1
#
_entry.id   AF-A0A8I0DTZ4-F1
#
_cell.length_a   1.000
_cell.length_b   1.000
_cell.length_c   1.000
_cell.angle_alpha   90.00
_cell.angle_beta   90.00
_cell.angle_gamma   90.00
#
_symmetry.space_group_name_H-M   'P 1'
#
loop_
_entity.id
_entity.type
_entity.pdbx_description
1 polymer ?
#
loop_
_entity_poly.entity_id
_entity_poly.type
_entity_poly.pdbx_seq_one_letter_code
_entity_poly.pdbx_strand_id
1 'polypeptide(L)' 'MDEREVYGNEVRKLRDSMGMNRKKFCDYYGIPYRTVQDWEAGKRKMPSYVLRMMKYVAEKEQMIKVS' A
#
# COMPACT_ATOMS: atom_id res chain seq x y z
N MET A 1 6.91 18.10 2.60
CA MET A 1 7.23 16.67 2.48
C MET A 1 6.89 16.25 1.06
N ASP A 2 7.75 15.52 0.37
CA ASP A 2 7.48 15.06 -1.00
C ASP A 2 6.27 14.12 -0.99
N GLU A 3 5.28 14.37 -1.85
CA GLU A 3 4.09 13.51 -1.97
C GLU A 3 4.46 12.04 -2.14
N ARG A 4 5.55 11.74 -2.87
CA ARG A 4 6.03 10.37 -3.10
C ARG A 4 6.37 9.66 -1.79
N GLU A 5 6.97 10.39 -0.87
CA GLU A 5 7.38 9.89 0.45
C GLU A 5 6.14 9.64 1.34
N VAL A 6 5.17 10.56 1.32
CA VAL A 6 3.90 10.41 2.04
C VAL A 6 3.16 9.16 1.59
N TYR A 7 2.96 9.02 0.28
CA TYR A 7 2.25 7.88 -0.32
C TYR A 7 2.99 6.56 -0.10
N GLY A 8 4.31 6.54 -0.23
CA GLY A 8 5.14 5.35 0.05
C GLY A 8 5.03 4.88 1.50
N ASN A 9 5.08 5.82 2.44
CA ASN A 9 4.93 5.52 3.86
C ASN A 9 3.52 5.01 4.21
N GLU A 10 2.47 5.53 3.57
CA GLU A 10 1.10 5.05 3.78
C GLU A 10 0.88 3.63 3.26
N VAL A 11 1.49 3.25 2.12
CA VAL A 11 1.46 1.86 1.64
C VAL A 11 2.16 0.92 2.63
N ARG A 12 3.31 1.34 3.18
CA ARG A 12 4.04 0.58 4.19
C ARG A 12 3.18 0.34 5.43
N LYS A 13 2.57 1.39 5.97
CA LYS A 13 1.68 1.31 7.14
C LYS A 13 0.49 0.39 6.89
N LEU A 14 -0.14 0.51 5.73
CA LEU A 14 -1.27 -0.36 5.35
C LEU A 14 -0.82 -1.83 5.34
N ARG A 15 0.28 -2.13 4.66
CA ARG A 15 0.85 -3.48 4.62
C ARG A 15 1.16 -4.04 6.02
N ASP A 16 1.76 -3.22 6.88
CA ASP A 16 2.10 -3.60 8.25
C ASP A 16 0.84 -3.83 9.09
N SER A 17 -0.20 -3.00 8.93
CA SER A 17 -1.49 -3.18 9.62
C SER A 17 -2.24 -4.45 9.22
N MET A 18 -2.05 -4.91 7.97
CA MET A 18 -2.58 -6.19 7.49
C MET A 18 -1.74 -7.40 7.94
N GLY A 19 -0.63 -7.18 8.66
CA GLY A 19 0.28 -8.26 9.09
C GLY A 19 0.96 -9.00 7.94
N MET A 20 1.06 -8.37 6.76
CA MET A 20 1.59 -9.01 5.56
C MET A 20 3.04 -8.62 5.28
N ASN A 21 3.85 -9.60 4.88
CA ASN A 21 5.12 -9.29 4.22
C ASN A 21 4.86 -8.75 2.79
N ARG A 22 5.87 -8.12 2.18
CA ARG A 22 5.70 -7.52 0.83
C ARG A 22 5.22 -8.53 -0.22
N LYS A 23 5.71 -9.77 -0.19
CA LYS A 23 5.31 -10.78 -1.18
C LYS A 23 3.81 -11.06 -1.09
N LYS A 24 3.30 -11.38 0.12
CA LYS A 24 1.86 -11.61 0.35
C LYS A 24 1.01 -10.40 -0.02
N PHE A 25 1.47 -9.20 0.32
CA PHE A 25 0.77 -7.96 -0.02
C PHE A 25 0.67 -7.72 -1.54
N CYS A 26 1.75 -7.99 -2.27
CA CYS A 26 1.79 -7.89 -3.73
C CYS A 26 0.88 -8.94 -4.38
N ASP A 27 0.95 -10.18 -3.92
CA ASP A 27 0.11 -11.29 -4.39
C ASP A 27 -1.38 -10.96 -4.13
N TYR A 28 -1.71 -10.39 -2.96
CA TYR A 28 -3.08 -10.02 -2.58
C TYR A 28 -3.69 -8.92 -3.46
N TYR A 29 -2.96 -7.84 -3.73
CA TYR A 29 -3.46 -6.75 -4.60
C TYR A 29 -3.21 -6.97 -6.09
N GLY A 30 -2.51 -8.05 -6.48
CA GLY A 30 -2.11 -8.28 -7.87
C GLY A 30 -1.12 -7.22 -8.39
N ILE A 31 -0.32 -6.62 -7.53
CA ILE A 31 0.63 -5.55 -7.88
C ILE A 31 2.04 -6.10 -7.92
N PRO A 32 2.84 -5.81 -8.97
CA PRO A 32 4.22 -6.28 -9.04
C PRO A 32 5.05 -5.84 -7.83
N TYR A 33 5.87 -6.74 -7.30
CA TYR A 33 6.73 -6.49 -6.14
C TYR A 33 7.58 -5.23 -6.27
N ARG A 34 8.17 -5.03 -7.45
CA ARG A 34 9.03 -3.88 -7.73
C ARG A 34 8.27 -2.55 -7.69
N THR A 35 6.98 -2.55 -8.05
CA THR A 35 6.13 -1.36 -7.97
C THR A 35 5.92 -0.93 -6.52
N VAL A 36 5.59 -1.87 -5.63
CA VAL A 36 5.44 -1.59 -4.19
C VAL A 36 6.78 -1.13 -3.59
N GLN A 37 7.89 -1.76 -3.98
CA GLN A 37 9.24 -1.36 -3.56
C GLN A 37 9.57 0.07 -3.99
N ASP A 38 9.29 0.44 -5.23
CA ASP A 38 9.56 1.77 -5.76
C ASP A 38 8.68 2.84 -5.10
N TRP A 39 7.44 2.53 -4.75
CA TRP A 39 6.56 3.41 -3.97
C TRP A 39 7.08 3.60 -2.54
N GLU A 40 7.36 2.51 -1.81
CA GLU A 40 7.88 2.57 -0.43
C GLU A 40 9.25 3.27 -0.34
N ALA A 41 10.02 3.29 -1.43
CA ALA A 41 11.31 3.98 -1.52
C ALA A 41 11.22 5.41 -2.11
N GLY A 42 10.01 5.90 -2.41
CA GLY A 42 9.78 7.23 -2.99
C GLY A 42 10.30 7.42 -4.42
N LYS A 43 10.74 6.34 -5.10
CA LYS A 43 11.30 6.37 -6.46
C LYS A 43 10.25 6.67 -7.52
N ARG A 44 8.99 6.31 -7.27
CA ARG A 44 7.87 6.55 -8.17
C ARG A 44 6.70 7.17 -7.42
N LYS A 45 6.02 8.12 -8.07
CA LYS A 45 4.74 8.64 -7.58
C LYS A 45 3.66 7.58 -7.77
N MET A 46 3.00 7.21 -6.68
CA MET A 46 1.83 6.34 -6.73
C MET A 46 0.64 7.11 -7.34
N PRO A 47 -0.18 6.50 -8.22
CA PRO A 47 -1.43 7.10 -8.64
C PRO A 47 -2.34 7.35 -7.44
N SER A 48 -2.94 8.55 -7.33
CA SER A 48 -3.66 9.00 -6.13
C SER A 48 -4.83 8.09 -5.71
N TYR A 49 -5.45 7.39 -6.67
CA TYR A 49 -6.58 6.50 -6.40
C TYR A 49 -6.17 5.13 -5.85
N VAL A 50 -4.92 4.69 -6.06
CA VAL A 50 -4.50 3.32 -5.72
C VAL A 50 -4.51 3.10 -4.22
N LEU A 51 -3.97 4.04 -3.43
CA LEU A 51 -3.99 3.96 -1.98
C LEU A 51 -5.43 3.91 -1.43
N ARG A 52 -6.33 4.72 -2.01
CA ARG A 52 -7.76 4.73 -1.62
C ARG A 52 -8.42 3.39 -1.92
N MET A 53 -8.15 2.81 -3.10
CA MET A 53 -8.65 1.49 -3.47
C MET A 53 -8.13 0.41 -2.51
N MET A 54 -6.84 0.43 -2.18
CA MET A 54 -6.25 -0.55 -1.25
C MET A 54 -6.89 -0.49 0.13
N LYS A 55 -7.05 0.71 0.70
CA LYS A 55 -7.71 0.93 1.99
C LYS A 55 -9.15 0.43 1.97
N TYR A 56 -9.90 0.79 0.93
CA TYR A 56 -11.28 0.34 0.74
C TYR A 56 -11.40 -1.20 0.70
N VAL A 57 -10.56 -1.87 -0.08
CA VAL A 57 -10.56 -3.34 -0.17
C VAL A 57 -10.21 -3.96 1.18
N ALA A 58 -9.17 -3.46 1.86
CA ALA A 58 -8.77 -3.97 3.17
C ALA A 58 -9.85 -3.78 4.25
N GLU A 59 -10.56 -2.66 4.23
CA GLU A 59 -11.72 -2.41 5.11
C GLU A 59 -12.86 -3.39 4.81
N LYS A 60 -13.21 -3.56 3.54
CA LYS A 60 -14.33 -4.44 3.11
C LYS A 60 -14.08 -5.90 3.43
N GLU A 61 -12.82 -6.34 3.33
CA GLU A 61 -12.43 -7.70 3.71
C GLU A 61 -12.10 -7.86 5.20
N GLN A 62 -12.36 -6.82 6.01
CA GLN A 62 -12.11 -6.81 7.47
C GLN A 62 -10.64 -7.11 7.85
N MET A 63 -9.71 -6.87 6.92
CA MET A 63 -8.27 -7.02 7.13
C MET A 63 -7.73 -5.91 8.03
N ILE A 64 -8.41 -4.76 8.06
CA ILE A 64 -8.12 -3.62 8.93
C ILE A 64 -9.43 -3.05 9.49
N LYS A 65 -9.37 -2.49 10.69
CA LYS A 65 -10.43 -1.59 11.19
C LYS A 65 -9.97 -0.17 10.93
N VAL A 66 -10.50 0.48 9.91
CA VAL A 66 -10.36 1.93 9.79
C VAL A 66 -11.36 2.54 10.74
N SER A 67 -10.82 3.09 11.83
CA SER A 67 -11.53 3.84 12.88
C SER A 67 -11.93 5.23 12.39
#